data_AF-A0A068NRT6-F1
#
_entry.id   AF-A0A068NRT6-F1
#
_cell.length_a   1.000
_cell.length_b   1.000
_cell.length_c   1.000
_cell.angle_alpha   90.00
_cell.angle_beta   90.00
_cell.angle_gamma   90.00
#
_symmetry.space_group_name_H-M   'P 1'
#
loop_
_entity.id
_entity.type
_entity.pdbx_description
1 polymer ?
#
loop_
_entity_poly.entity_id
_entity_poly.type
_entity_poly.pdbx_seq_one_letter_code
_entity_poly.pdbx_strand_id
1 'polypeptide(L)'
;MSQSVNRPDLRQLRIQAKELLRAVRAGDPAAVARVVPYFASSPSFTLVNAQLVIARENGHESWARLAAELEPAKETKSLRDQFFDLLEAGDEGRTVQLIKDHPEVAGMWRRGEYGWVSPLHRAAGLGKLATVRQLVEAGAEIYAVNQSGYPPVSDAVDGRHTEVAEYLMQASAASDHGHPPTYGCGIDMVLATRMGMLDRVRMHVERDPFAVYRRGCIGESVLHWPAHNGYVEIVRFLLDHGAQIEADEIGLYGGKPLHWASEHAPACVALLLERGANPNSRNLMPGEFEGFTPLHMMASQRNQCIECAELLLAAGADPTLRDAKGATALDVAKERGRDQTAAFLANLRR
;
A
#
# COMPACT_ATOMS: atom_id res chain seq x y z
N MET A 1 -20.01 45.21 7.52
CA MET A 1 -18.55 44.99 7.46
C MET A 1 -18.31 43.52 7.75
N SER A 2 -18.09 42.70 6.72
CA SER A 2 -17.82 41.27 6.89
C SER A 2 -16.43 41.10 7.51
N GLN A 3 -16.36 40.52 8.70
CA GLN A 3 -15.08 40.03 9.22
C GLN A 3 -14.66 38.87 8.32
N SER A 4 -13.57 39.04 7.56
CA SER A 4 -12.92 37.95 6.85
C SER A 4 -12.43 36.95 7.89
N VAL A 5 -13.10 35.81 8.03
CA VAL A 5 -12.56 34.68 8.76
C VAL A 5 -11.24 34.32 8.09
N ASN A 6 -10.15 34.56 8.81
CA ASN A 6 -8.78 34.33 8.34
C ASN A 6 -8.63 32.82 8.11
N ARG A 7 -8.86 32.36 6.87
CA ARG A 7 -8.70 30.95 6.52
C ARG A 7 -7.22 30.62 6.65
N PRO A 8 -6.84 29.64 7.49
CA PRO A 8 -5.44 29.34 7.69
C PRO A 8 -4.82 28.83 6.39
N ASP A 9 -3.62 29.31 6.06
CA ASP A 9 -2.87 28.88 4.89
C ASP A 9 -2.56 27.38 4.98
N LEU A 10 -3.23 26.59 4.14
CA LEU A 10 -3.12 25.14 4.09
C LEU A 10 -1.69 24.67 3.79
N ARG A 11 -0.91 25.46 3.04
CA ARG A 11 0.50 25.17 2.77
C ARG A 11 1.32 25.30 4.06
N GLN A 12 1.07 26.36 4.81
CA GLN A 12 1.76 26.61 6.07
C GLN A 12 1.37 25.58 7.14
N LEU A 13 0.08 25.23 7.24
CA LEU A 13 -0.39 24.15 8.13
C LEU A 13 0.28 22.80 7.81
N ARG A 14 0.42 22.45 6.52
CA ARG A 14 1.09 21.21 6.10
C ARG A 14 2.59 21.22 6.40
N ILE A 15 3.27 22.35 6.25
CA ILE A 15 4.69 22.50 6.61
C ILE A 15 4.84 22.31 8.13
N GLN A 16 4.04 23.01 8.92
CA GLN A 16 4.05 22.92 10.37
C GLN A 16 3.70 21.51 10.86
N ALA A 17 2.81 20.78 10.18
CA ALA A 17 2.44 19.41 10.55
C ALA A 17 3.59 18.43 10.30
N LYS A 18 4.33 18.61 9.19
CA LYS A 18 5.54 17.84 8.90
C LYS A 18 6.67 18.17 9.88
N GLU A 19 6.83 19.43 10.27
CA GLU A 19 7.80 19.84 11.28
C GLU A 19 7.45 19.27 12.66
N LEU A 20 6.17 19.27 13.04
CA LEU A 20 5.69 18.63 14.26
C LEU A 20 5.95 17.13 14.23
N LEU A 21 5.63 16.44 13.13
CA LEU A 21 5.88 15.01 12.99
C LEU A 21 7.38 14.68 13.07
N ARG A 22 8.25 15.50 12.46
CA ARG A 22 9.70 15.36 12.58
C ARG A 22 10.19 15.61 14.01
N ALA A 23 9.71 16.66 14.66
CA ALA A 23 10.04 17.00 16.04
C ALA A 23 9.63 15.89 17.01
N VAL A 24 8.43 15.31 16.83
CA VAL A 24 7.96 14.21 17.65
C VAL A 24 8.79 12.95 17.39
N ARG A 25 9.08 12.60 16.13
CA ARG A 25 9.98 11.48 15.79
C ARG A 25 11.41 11.66 16.33
N ALA A 26 11.88 12.90 16.41
CA ALA A 26 13.20 13.24 16.93
C ALA A 26 13.22 13.39 18.46
N GLY A 27 12.06 13.40 19.12
CA GLY A 27 11.96 13.64 20.57
C GLY A 27 12.37 15.06 21.01
N ASP A 28 12.18 16.09 20.17
CA ASP A 28 12.55 17.48 20.48
C ASP A 28 11.36 18.27 21.07
N PRO A 29 11.25 18.41 22.41
CA PRO A 29 10.13 19.10 23.06
C PRO A 29 10.10 20.61 22.77
N ALA A 30 11.26 21.23 22.49
CA ALA A 30 11.32 22.65 22.17
C ALA A 30 10.77 22.92 20.76
N ALA A 31 11.02 22.00 19.82
CA ALA A 31 10.41 22.06 18.49
C ALA A 31 8.89 21.83 18.54
N VAL A 32 8.41 20.90 19.37
CA VAL A 32 6.97 20.71 19.57
C VAL A 32 6.32 21.98 20.13
N ALA A 33 6.90 22.58 21.17
CA ALA A 33 6.36 23.79 21.81
C ALA A 33 6.29 25.01 20.87
N ARG A 34 7.20 25.12 19.89
CA ARG A 34 7.16 26.19 18.87
C ARG A 34 5.98 26.06 17.90
N VAL A 35 5.52 24.83 17.67
CA VAL A 35 4.55 24.53 16.61
C VAL A 35 3.11 24.41 17.15
N VAL A 36 2.94 24.03 18.42
CA VAL A 36 1.63 23.89 19.09
C VAL A 36 0.71 25.13 18.97
N PRO A 37 1.18 26.39 19.15
CA PRO A 37 0.33 27.58 19.02
C PRO A 37 -0.28 27.76 17.62
N TYR A 38 0.37 27.22 16.59
CA TYR A 38 -0.11 27.27 15.20
C TYR A 38 -1.33 26.36 14.96
N PHE A 39 -1.51 25.35 15.81
CA PHE A 39 -2.58 24.36 15.70
C PHE A 39 -3.75 24.61 16.67
N ALA A 40 -3.50 25.25 17.81
CA ALA A 40 -4.53 25.64 18.77
C ALA A 40 -5.56 26.65 18.21
N SER A 41 -5.24 27.32 17.10
CA SER A 41 -6.08 28.34 16.45
C SER A 41 -6.84 27.85 15.22
N SER A 42 -6.68 26.58 14.79
CA SER A 42 -7.27 26.06 13.56
C SER A 42 -8.29 24.94 13.81
N PRO A 43 -9.55 25.06 13.34
CA PRO A 43 -10.56 24.01 13.47
C PRO A 43 -10.29 22.76 12.61
N SER A 44 -9.28 22.79 11.72
CA SER A 44 -8.85 21.66 10.87
C SER A 44 -7.93 20.65 11.60
N PHE A 45 -8.10 20.55 12.91
CA PHE A 45 -7.24 19.87 13.88
C PHE A 45 -7.17 18.33 13.73
N THR A 46 -8.00 17.75 12.86
CA THR A 46 -8.20 16.30 12.70
C THR A 46 -7.08 15.56 11.97
N LEU A 47 -6.48 16.15 10.92
CA LEU A 47 -5.32 15.54 10.22
C LEU A 47 -4.07 15.54 11.12
N VAL A 48 -3.92 16.59 11.92
CA VAL A 48 -2.82 16.74 12.87
C VAL A 48 -3.01 15.77 14.04
N ASN A 49 -4.24 15.58 14.53
CA ASN A 49 -4.56 14.55 15.51
C ASN A 49 -4.23 13.13 15.01
N ALA A 50 -4.48 12.82 13.74
CA ALA A 50 -4.12 11.52 13.16
C ALA A 50 -2.61 11.24 13.23
N GLN A 51 -1.81 12.23 12.80
CA GLN A 51 -0.35 12.14 12.78
C GLN A 51 0.23 12.17 14.20
N LEU A 52 -0.39 12.93 15.10
CA LEU A 52 -0.04 12.97 16.52
C LEU A 52 -0.44 11.67 17.25
N VAL A 53 -1.53 11.01 16.87
CA VAL A 53 -1.95 9.71 17.41
C VAL A 53 -1.04 8.58 16.93
N ILE A 54 -0.62 8.60 15.67
CA ILE A 54 0.38 7.67 15.13
C ILE A 54 1.74 7.92 15.80
N ALA A 55 2.09 9.17 16.11
CA ALA A 55 3.32 9.47 16.84
C ALA A 55 3.23 9.13 18.34
N ARG A 56 2.03 9.25 18.95
CA ARG A 56 1.68 8.86 20.33
C ARG A 56 1.92 7.38 20.62
N GLU A 57 1.56 6.48 19.71
CA GLU A 57 1.69 5.03 19.96
C GLU A 57 3.02 4.43 19.45
N ASN A 58 3.90 5.25 18.84
CA ASN A 58 5.29 4.87 18.52
C ASN A 58 6.26 5.10 19.71
N GLY A 59 5.73 5.30 20.94
CA GLY A 59 6.50 5.06 22.17
C GLY A 59 7.34 6.23 22.72
N HIS A 60 6.94 7.48 22.56
CA HIS A 60 7.66 8.61 23.20
C HIS A 60 7.09 8.94 24.60
N GLU A 61 7.92 8.71 25.63
CA GLU A 61 7.67 8.90 27.07
C GLU A 61 7.15 10.30 27.44
N SER A 62 7.44 11.30 26.60
CA SER A 62 7.00 12.69 26.73
C SER A 62 5.48 12.89 26.52
N TRP A 63 4.80 12.00 25.81
CA TRP A 63 3.35 12.10 25.57
C TRP A 63 2.50 11.66 26.78
N ALA A 64 2.95 10.66 27.53
CA ALA A 64 2.25 10.17 28.72
C ALA A 64 2.06 11.27 29.78
N ARG A 65 3.03 12.20 29.89
CA ARG A 65 2.93 13.37 30.78
C ARG A 65 1.90 14.39 30.29
N LEU A 66 1.83 14.65 28.99
CA LEU A 66 0.88 15.61 28.41
C LEU A 66 -0.57 15.09 28.44
N ALA A 67 -0.76 13.78 28.26
CA ALA A 67 -2.09 13.15 28.29
C ALA A 67 -2.75 13.20 29.67
N ALA A 68 -1.96 13.12 30.75
CA ALA A 68 -2.46 13.20 32.12
C ALA A 68 -3.03 14.58 32.48
N GLU A 69 -2.64 15.64 31.76
CA GLU A 69 -3.10 17.01 31.99
C GLU A 69 -4.39 17.36 31.23
N LEU A 70 -4.86 16.50 30.31
CA LEU A 70 -5.89 16.83 29.31
C LEU A 70 -7.18 16.00 29.37
N GLU A 71 -7.40 15.11 30.34
CA GLU A 71 -8.64 14.31 30.38
C GLU A 71 -9.87 15.10 30.87
N PRO A 72 -11.02 15.04 30.15
CA PRO A 72 -12.33 15.20 30.75
C PRO A 72 -13.08 13.85 30.85
N ALA A 73 -14.08 13.90 31.74
CA ALA A 73 -14.78 12.80 32.40
C ALA A 73 -15.44 11.70 31.53
N LYS A 74 -15.62 10.54 32.18
CA LYS A 74 -16.44 9.39 31.77
C LYS A 74 -17.89 9.80 31.42
N GLU A 75 -18.36 9.50 30.20
CA GLU A 75 -19.73 9.01 29.91
C GLU A 75 -20.03 8.82 28.40
N THR A 76 -20.99 7.94 28.10
CA THR A 76 -21.62 7.62 26.79
C THR A 76 -20.70 7.08 25.67
N LYS A 77 -21.20 6.14 24.84
CA LYS A 77 -20.46 5.69 23.64
C LYS A 77 -20.08 6.93 22.84
N SER A 78 -18.78 7.15 22.65
CA SER A 78 -18.30 8.35 21.97
C SER A 78 -18.88 8.42 20.55
N LEU A 79 -19.08 9.63 20.00
CA LEU A 79 -19.54 9.81 18.60
C LEU A 79 -18.72 8.97 17.61
N ARG A 80 -17.42 8.83 17.88
CA ARG A 80 -16.51 7.92 17.17
C ARG A 80 -17.00 6.48 17.20
N ASP A 81 -17.25 5.92 18.38
CA ASP A 81 -17.66 4.52 18.50
C ASP A 81 -19.02 4.29 17.85
N GLN A 82 -19.96 5.23 18.01
CA GLN A 82 -21.27 5.19 17.35
C GLN A 82 -21.13 5.15 15.82
N PHE A 83 -20.30 6.03 15.23
CA PHE A 83 -20.07 6.07 13.79
C PHE A 83 -19.54 4.73 13.27
N PHE A 84 -18.47 4.22 13.89
CA PHE A 84 -17.85 2.99 13.39
C PHE A 84 -18.74 1.76 13.60
N ASP A 85 -19.48 1.68 14.71
CA ASP A 85 -20.44 0.60 14.94
C ASP A 85 -21.55 0.61 13.89
N LEU A 86 -22.07 1.79 13.51
CA LEU A 86 -23.06 1.94 12.44
C LEU A 86 -22.50 1.51 11.08
N LEU A 87 -21.29 1.97 10.76
CA LEU A 87 -20.59 1.60 9.54
C LEU A 87 -20.39 0.09 9.42
N GLU A 88 -19.98 -0.57 10.51
CA GLU A 88 -19.74 -2.00 10.57
C GLU A 88 -21.02 -2.83 10.59
N ALA A 89 -22.10 -2.31 11.16
CA ALA A 89 -23.43 -2.90 11.06
C ALA A 89 -24.01 -2.83 9.64
N GLY A 90 -23.44 -2.00 8.76
CA GLY A 90 -23.83 -1.90 7.36
C GLY A 90 -25.07 -1.03 7.10
N ASP A 91 -25.48 -0.20 8.05
CA ASP A 91 -26.60 0.74 7.91
C ASP A 91 -26.15 2.01 7.17
N GLU A 92 -25.92 1.88 5.86
CA GLU A 92 -25.33 2.95 5.03
C GLU A 92 -26.13 4.24 5.05
N GLY A 93 -27.46 4.16 5.13
CA GLY A 93 -28.34 5.33 5.21
C GLY A 93 -28.10 6.14 6.48
N ARG A 94 -28.05 5.49 7.65
CA ARG A 94 -27.74 6.16 8.92
C ARG A 94 -26.29 6.61 9.00
N THR A 95 -25.34 5.83 8.47
CA THR A 95 -23.93 6.22 8.43
C THR A 95 -23.74 7.50 7.62
N VAL A 96 -24.31 7.58 6.40
CA VAL A 96 -24.24 8.78 5.56
C VAL A 96 -24.92 9.96 6.22
N GLN A 97 -26.09 9.76 6.85
CA GLN A 97 -26.77 10.84 7.57
C GLN A 97 -25.93 11.35 8.74
N LEU A 98 -25.31 10.46 9.52
CA LEU A 98 -24.45 10.86 10.64
C LEU A 98 -23.22 11.64 10.18
N ILE A 99 -22.65 11.34 9.00
CA ILE A 99 -21.55 12.14 8.43
C ILE A 99 -22.03 13.54 8.05
N LYS A 100 -23.25 13.68 7.51
CA LYS A 100 -23.82 14.99 7.17
C LYS A 100 -24.08 15.84 8.41
N ASP A 101 -24.59 15.21 9.47
CA ASP A 101 -24.89 15.88 10.74
C ASP A 101 -23.61 16.23 11.51
N HIS A 102 -22.56 15.40 11.38
CA HIS A 102 -21.29 15.50 12.08
C HIS A 102 -20.09 15.34 11.14
N PRO A 103 -19.77 16.31 10.28
CA PRO A 103 -18.67 16.18 9.31
C PRO A 103 -17.29 15.96 9.96
N GLU A 104 -17.11 16.35 11.23
CA GLU A 104 -15.91 16.08 12.02
C GLU A 104 -15.58 14.59 12.16
N VAL A 105 -16.56 13.69 11.97
CA VAL A 105 -16.31 12.24 11.95
C VAL A 105 -15.29 11.87 10.88
N ALA A 106 -15.26 12.57 9.74
CA ALA A 106 -14.34 12.29 8.63
C ALA A 106 -12.86 12.30 9.04
N GLY A 107 -12.52 13.05 10.10
CA GLY A 107 -11.17 13.17 10.62
C GLY A 107 -10.88 12.34 11.87
N MET A 108 -11.81 11.50 12.32
CA MET A 108 -11.64 10.64 13.50
C MET A 108 -10.80 9.40 13.19
N TRP A 109 -10.33 8.74 14.25
CA TRP A 109 -9.57 7.49 14.18
C TRP A 109 -10.00 6.57 15.31
N ARG A 110 -10.11 5.27 15.03
CA ARG A 110 -10.39 4.24 16.03
C ARG A 110 -9.28 3.20 16.02
N ARG A 111 -8.94 2.67 17.20
CA ARG A 111 -8.02 1.54 17.32
C ARG A 111 -8.78 0.26 16.95
N GLY A 112 -8.38 -0.38 15.86
CA GLY A 112 -8.82 -1.71 15.47
C GLY A 112 -7.79 -2.79 15.84
N GLU A 113 -8.01 -4.01 15.34
CA GLU A 113 -7.13 -5.16 15.56
C GLU A 113 -5.70 -4.94 15.02
N TYR A 114 -5.58 -4.31 13.86
CA TYR A 114 -4.32 -4.06 13.16
C TYR A 114 -3.79 -2.62 13.33
N GLY A 115 -4.26 -1.92 14.35
CA GLY A 115 -3.83 -0.55 14.66
C GLY A 115 -4.88 0.51 14.35
N TRP A 116 -4.43 1.75 14.17
CA TRP A 116 -5.33 2.89 13.95
C TRP A 116 -5.93 2.90 12.54
N VAL A 117 -7.25 3.03 12.48
CA VAL A 117 -8.02 3.07 11.24
C VAL A 117 -8.89 4.33 11.21
N SER A 118 -8.91 5.03 10.08
CA SER A 118 -9.83 6.16 9.87
C SER A 118 -11.19 5.66 9.36
N PRO A 119 -12.26 6.46 9.44
CA PRO A 119 -13.53 6.20 8.78
C PRO A 119 -13.38 5.86 7.30
N LEU A 120 -12.49 6.57 6.60
CA LEU A 120 -12.28 6.37 5.18
C LEU A 120 -11.65 5.01 4.90
N HIS A 121 -10.64 4.60 5.68
CA HIS A 121 -10.07 3.25 5.63
C HIS A 121 -11.13 2.17 5.84
N ARG A 122 -11.90 2.29 6.93
CA ARG A 122 -12.90 1.27 7.26
C ARG A 122 -14.03 1.20 6.24
N ALA A 123 -14.53 2.34 5.77
CA ALA A 123 -15.56 2.39 4.73
C ALA A 123 -15.03 1.84 3.40
N ALA A 124 -13.75 2.09 3.10
CA ALA A 124 -13.09 1.58 1.90
C ALA A 124 -12.94 0.05 1.93
N GLY A 125 -12.42 -0.49 3.03
CA GLY A 125 -12.29 -1.94 3.22
C GLY A 125 -13.61 -2.70 3.39
N LEU A 126 -14.73 -1.99 3.62
CA LEU A 126 -16.08 -2.55 3.63
C LEU A 126 -16.84 -2.34 2.30
N GLY A 127 -16.23 -1.65 1.32
CA GLY A 127 -16.83 -1.42 0.01
C GLY A 127 -18.01 -0.45 0.01
N LYS A 128 -18.13 0.44 1.00
CA LYS A 128 -19.27 1.33 1.19
C LYS A 128 -19.12 2.61 0.37
N LEU A 129 -19.33 2.53 -0.95
CA LEU A 129 -19.08 3.64 -1.88
C LEU A 129 -19.81 4.93 -1.51
N ALA A 130 -21.08 4.88 -1.10
CA ALA A 130 -21.82 6.09 -0.73
C ALA A 130 -21.24 6.74 0.53
N THR A 131 -20.84 5.92 1.51
CA THR A 131 -20.16 6.39 2.72
C THR A 131 -18.80 7.01 2.38
N VAL A 132 -18.00 6.36 1.52
CA VAL A 132 -16.70 6.86 1.06
C VAL A 132 -16.84 8.22 0.37
N ARG A 133 -17.82 8.38 -0.52
CA ARG A 133 -18.13 9.67 -1.16
C ARG A 133 -18.43 10.74 -0.14
N GLN A 134 -19.32 10.44 0.81
CA GLN A 134 -19.72 11.40 1.84
C GLN A 134 -18.56 11.79 2.76
N LEU A 135 -17.69 10.84 3.12
CA LEU A 135 -16.50 11.12 3.92
C LEU A 135 -15.51 12.02 3.18
N VAL A 136 -15.29 11.79 1.89
CA VAL A 136 -14.42 12.65 1.05
C VAL A 136 -15.01 14.06 0.94
N GLU A 137 -16.32 14.19 0.71
CA GLU A 137 -17.01 15.49 0.71
C GLU A 137 -16.92 16.20 2.06
N ALA A 138 -16.95 15.46 3.17
CA ALA A 138 -16.76 15.97 4.52
C ALA A 138 -15.29 16.30 4.85
N GLY A 139 -14.36 16.14 3.90
CA GLY A 139 -12.95 16.53 4.06
C GLY A 139 -12.05 15.43 4.64
N ALA A 140 -12.44 14.16 4.54
CA ALA A 140 -11.54 13.06 4.87
C ALA A 140 -10.26 13.13 4.01
N GLU A 141 -9.10 12.99 4.64
CA GLU A 141 -7.83 12.94 3.93
C GLU A 141 -7.71 11.61 3.16
N ILE A 142 -7.75 11.70 1.83
CA ILE A 142 -7.79 10.56 0.90
C ILE A 142 -6.56 9.66 1.03
N TYR A 143 -5.39 10.23 1.36
CA TYR A 143 -4.13 9.49 1.55
C TYR A 143 -3.63 9.49 2.99
N ALA A 144 -4.53 9.61 3.97
CA ALA A 144 -4.17 9.34 5.35
C ALA A 144 -3.62 7.92 5.44
N VAL A 145 -2.44 7.69 6.02
CA VAL A 145 -1.91 6.33 6.19
C VAL A 145 -2.25 5.79 7.56
N ASN A 146 -2.68 4.53 7.63
CA ASN A 146 -2.85 3.80 8.88
C ASN A 146 -1.49 3.47 9.54
N GLN A 147 -1.52 2.80 10.69
CA GLN A 147 -0.31 2.44 11.43
C GLN A 147 0.66 1.56 10.63
N SER A 148 0.15 0.79 9.68
CA SER A 148 0.94 -0.06 8.79
C SER A 148 1.41 0.68 7.51
N GLY A 149 1.11 1.98 7.38
CA GLY A 149 1.56 2.81 6.26
C GLY A 149 0.66 2.77 5.02
N TYR A 150 -0.53 2.17 5.11
CA TYR A 150 -1.44 1.98 3.98
C TYR A 150 -2.51 3.09 3.95
N PRO A 151 -2.80 3.70 2.79
CA PRO A 151 -3.95 4.59 2.62
C PRO A 151 -5.28 3.84 2.45
N PRO A 152 -6.44 4.51 2.59
CA PRO A 152 -7.76 3.90 2.42
C PRO A 152 -7.97 3.15 1.11
N VAL A 153 -7.35 3.61 0.03
CA VAL A 153 -7.44 2.93 -1.27
C VAL A 153 -6.83 1.52 -1.20
N SER A 154 -5.81 1.28 -0.37
CA SER A 154 -5.24 -0.06 -0.16
C SER A 154 -6.27 -1.00 0.48
N ASP A 155 -7.02 -0.54 1.47
CA ASP A 155 -8.06 -1.35 2.11
C ASP A 155 -9.19 -1.70 1.12
N ALA A 156 -9.56 -0.78 0.22
CA ALA A 156 -10.49 -1.08 -0.86
C ALA A 156 -9.94 -2.12 -1.84
N VAL A 157 -8.66 -2.05 -2.19
CA VAL A 157 -8.00 -3.02 -3.09
C VAL A 157 -7.92 -4.39 -2.44
N ASP A 158 -7.52 -4.47 -1.18
CA ASP A 158 -7.43 -5.73 -0.43
C ASP A 158 -8.83 -6.34 -0.21
N GLY A 159 -9.85 -5.51 -0.01
CA GLY A 159 -11.27 -5.91 0.02
C GLY A 159 -11.87 -6.22 -1.36
N ARG A 160 -11.11 -6.05 -2.46
CA ARG A 160 -11.57 -6.23 -3.85
C ARG A 160 -12.75 -5.33 -4.24
N HIS A 161 -12.82 -4.14 -3.65
CA HIS A 161 -13.85 -3.13 -3.88
C HIS A 161 -13.42 -2.16 -4.98
N THR A 162 -13.41 -2.63 -6.24
CA THR A 162 -12.88 -1.89 -7.40
C THR A 162 -13.52 -0.50 -7.57
N GLU A 163 -14.85 -0.37 -7.44
CA GLU A 163 -15.53 0.92 -7.60
C GLU A 163 -15.10 1.96 -6.55
N VAL A 164 -14.82 1.51 -5.33
CA VAL A 164 -14.33 2.38 -4.25
C VAL A 164 -12.90 2.79 -4.51
N ALA A 165 -12.05 1.84 -4.92
CA ALA A 165 -10.67 2.13 -5.28
C ALA A 165 -10.60 3.14 -6.43
N GLU A 166 -11.36 2.92 -7.50
CA GLU A 166 -11.47 3.86 -8.63
C GLU A 166 -11.92 5.25 -8.19
N TYR A 167 -12.95 5.34 -7.34
CA TYR A 167 -13.41 6.63 -6.83
C TYR A 167 -12.32 7.36 -6.04
N LEU A 168 -11.66 6.69 -5.08
CA LEU A 168 -10.61 7.30 -4.26
C LEU A 168 -9.43 7.78 -5.13
N MET A 169 -9.05 6.96 -6.10
CA MET A 169 -8.03 7.24 -7.09
C MET A 169 -8.38 8.43 -8.02
N GLN A 170 -9.67 8.66 -8.30
CA GLN A 170 -10.15 9.82 -9.07
C GLN A 170 -10.28 11.08 -8.22
N ALA A 171 -10.85 10.96 -7.02
CA ALA A 171 -11.08 12.08 -6.10
C ALA A 171 -9.74 12.75 -5.70
N SER A 172 -8.68 11.95 -5.56
CA SER A 172 -7.32 12.48 -5.41
C SER A 172 -6.93 13.42 -6.54
N ALA A 173 -7.07 12.99 -7.79
CA ALA A 173 -6.65 13.75 -8.96
C ALA A 173 -7.41 15.09 -9.12
N ALA A 174 -8.66 15.16 -8.65
CA ALA A 174 -9.49 16.36 -8.71
C ALA A 174 -9.15 17.39 -7.60
N SER A 175 -8.58 16.97 -6.48
CA SER A 175 -8.23 17.85 -5.35
C SER A 175 -6.98 18.71 -5.58
N ASP A 176 -6.33 18.55 -6.74
CA ASP A 176 -5.00 19.06 -7.01
C ASP A 176 -5.02 20.32 -7.91
N HIS A 177 -4.65 21.46 -7.33
CA HIS A 177 -4.75 22.81 -7.90
C HIS A 177 -3.66 23.11 -8.97
N GLY A 178 -3.41 22.19 -9.90
CA GLY A 178 -2.63 22.45 -11.12
C GLY A 178 -1.09 22.44 -11.01
N HIS A 179 -0.49 21.93 -9.92
CA HIS A 179 0.95 21.66 -9.87
C HIS A 179 1.26 20.40 -9.04
N PRO A 180 2.18 19.53 -9.51
CA PRO A 180 1.98 18.09 -9.46
C PRO A 180 2.47 17.48 -8.14
N PRO A 181 1.59 16.87 -7.36
CA PRO A 181 1.99 15.97 -6.32
C PRO A 181 2.17 14.60 -6.99
N THR A 182 3.41 14.15 -7.07
CA THR A 182 3.65 12.79 -6.63
C THR A 182 3.18 12.75 -5.17
N TYR A 183 1.88 12.56 -4.92
CA TYR A 183 1.37 12.38 -3.57
C TYR A 183 2.22 11.30 -2.91
N GLY A 184 2.52 11.51 -1.63
CA GLY A 184 3.43 10.68 -0.88
C GLY A 184 3.22 9.19 -1.17
N CYS A 185 4.34 8.57 -1.54
CA CYS A 185 4.54 7.15 -1.77
C CYS A 185 4.15 6.70 -3.18
N GLY A 186 4.96 5.83 -3.78
CA GLY A 186 4.68 5.19 -5.07
C GLY A 186 3.42 4.30 -5.12
N ILE A 187 2.52 4.45 -4.16
CA ILE A 187 1.35 3.63 -3.90
C ILE A 187 0.29 3.79 -4.99
N ASP A 188 -0.05 4.99 -5.50
CA ASP A 188 -1.12 5.09 -6.52
C ASP A 188 -0.74 4.38 -7.83
N MET A 189 0.51 4.59 -8.31
CA MET A 189 1.02 3.89 -9.49
C MET A 189 1.09 2.37 -9.27
N VAL A 190 1.66 1.93 -8.15
CA VAL A 190 1.79 0.49 -7.85
C VAL A 190 0.42 -0.16 -7.61
N LEU A 191 -0.55 0.56 -7.06
CA LEU A 191 -1.93 0.07 -6.94
C LEU A 191 -2.61 0.00 -8.31
N ALA A 192 -2.42 0.99 -9.19
CA ALA A 192 -2.96 0.95 -10.55
C ALA A 192 -2.42 -0.26 -11.33
N THR A 193 -1.12 -0.57 -11.20
CA THR A 193 -0.54 -1.78 -11.82
C THR A 193 -1.03 -3.06 -11.16
N ARG A 194 -1.23 -3.07 -9.83
CA ARG A 194 -1.83 -4.20 -9.09
C ARG A 194 -3.28 -4.48 -9.50
N MET A 195 -4.03 -3.45 -9.86
CA MET A 195 -5.44 -3.55 -10.24
C MET A 195 -5.68 -3.75 -11.74
N GLY A 196 -4.64 -3.73 -12.58
CA GLY A 196 -4.82 -3.91 -14.02
C GLY A 196 -5.31 -2.64 -14.75
N MET A 197 -5.17 -1.46 -14.14
CA MET A 197 -5.71 -0.20 -14.67
C MET A 197 -4.76 0.45 -15.69
N LEU A 198 -4.60 -0.17 -16.87
CA LEU A 198 -3.63 0.26 -17.88
C LEU A 198 -3.75 1.75 -18.26
N ASP A 199 -4.96 2.28 -18.40
CA ASP A 199 -5.14 3.70 -18.76
C ASP A 199 -4.66 4.66 -17.67
N ARG A 200 -4.79 4.27 -16.39
CA ARG A 200 -4.20 5.03 -15.29
C ARG A 200 -2.69 4.92 -15.26
N VAL A 201 -2.15 3.73 -15.52
CA VAL A 201 -0.70 3.52 -15.63
C VAL A 201 -0.12 4.41 -16.74
N ARG A 202 -0.77 4.47 -17.91
CA ARG A 202 -0.41 5.39 -19.00
C ARG A 202 -0.45 6.84 -18.56
N MET A 203 -1.55 7.27 -17.94
CA MET A 203 -1.70 8.63 -17.40
C MET A 203 -0.56 8.98 -16.43
N HIS A 204 -0.16 8.07 -15.54
CA HIS A 204 0.95 8.31 -14.62
C HIS A 204 2.29 8.48 -15.35
N VAL A 205 2.60 7.62 -16.32
CA VAL A 205 3.86 7.71 -17.10
C VAL A 205 3.90 8.95 -17.98
N GLU A 206 2.79 9.32 -18.61
CA GLU A 206 2.67 10.54 -19.43
C GLU A 206 2.91 11.82 -18.60
N ARG A 207 2.47 11.82 -17.34
CA ARG A 207 2.64 12.96 -16.43
C ARG A 207 4.01 13.00 -15.74
N ASP A 208 4.55 11.84 -15.39
CA ASP A 208 5.85 11.67 -14.74
C ASP A 208 6.54 10.41 -15.29
N PRO A 209 7.50 10.55 -16.22
CA PRO A 209 8.27 9.41 -16.73
C PRO A 209 9.01 8.63 -15.63
N PHE A 210 9.32 9.25 -14.48
CA PHE A 210 9.95 8.55 -13.36
C PHE A 210 8.96 7.75 -12.49
N ALA A 211 7.66 7.79 -12.82
CA ALA A 211 6.64 6.99 -12.14
C ALA A 211 6.94 5.47 -12.23
N VAL A 212 7.67 5.02 -13.24
CA VAL A 212 8.09 3.61 -13.41
C VAL A 212 9.11 3.13 -12.37
N TYR A 213 9.72 4.03 -11.58
CA TYR A 213 10.66 3.69 -10.50
C TYR A 213 10.03 3.74 -9.11
N ARG A 214 8.73 3.99 -9.05
CA ARG A 214 7.98 4.08 -7.80
C ARG A 214 7.92 2.72 -7.12
N ARG A 215 7.88 2.75 -5.79
CA ARG A 215 7.75 1.58 -4.92
C ARG A 215 6.46 1.64 -4.11
N GLY A 216 5.85 0.49 -3.92
CA GLY A 216 4.69 0.34 -3.06
C GLY A 216 5.08 0.29 -1.59
N CYS A 217 4.11 -0.09 -0.78
CA CYS A 217 4.18 -0.09 0.68
C CYS A 217 5.01 -1.25 1.25
N ILE A 218 5.12 -2.37 0.51
CA ILE A 218 6.02 -3.49 0.85
C ILE A 218 7.34 -3.37 0.08
N GLY A 219 7.62 -2.22 -0.53
CA GLY A 219 8.84 -2.00 -1.27
C GLY A 219 8.88 -2.70 -2.63
N GLU A 220 7.74 -3.20 -3.11
CA GLU A 220 7.59 -3.77 -4.44
C GLU A 220 7.69 -2.67 -5.51
N SER A 221 8.22 -3.00 -6.69
CA SER A 221 8.24 -2.11 -7.86
C SER A 221 6.91 -2.16 -8.61
N VAL A 222 6.73 -1.23 -9.55
CA VAL A 222 5.58 -1.20 -10.47
C VAL A 222 5.40 -2.48 -11.28
N LEU A 223 6.43 -3.32 -11.43
CA LEU A 223 6.39 -4.58 -12.19
C LEU A 223 5.92 -5.78 -11.39
N HIS A 224 6.07 -5.80 -10.05
CA HIS A 224 5.85 -7.01 -9.24
C HIS A 224 4.41 -7.52 -9.31
N TRP A 225 3.43 -6.67 -8.99
CA TRP A 225 2.02 -7.06 -9.03
C TRP A 225 1.48 -7.39 -10.42
N PRO A 226 1.70 -6.59 -11.48
CA PRO A 226 1.21 -6.97 -12.82
C PRO A 226 1.93 -8.21 -13.36
N ALA A 227 3.18 -8.46 -12.98
CA ALA A 227 3.89 -9.69 -13.33
C ALA A 227 3.24 -10.92 -12.65
N HIS A 228 2.94 -10.82 -11.35
CA HIS A 228 2.23 -11.86 -10.59
C HIS A 228 0.81 -12.11 -11.14
N ASN A 229 0.04 -11.05 -11.35
CA ASN A 229 -1.37 -11.12 -11.78
C ASN A 229 -1.55 -11.43 -13.27
N GLY A 230 -0.46 -11.60 -14.04
CA GLY A 230 -0.55 -11.91 -15.47
C GLY A 230 -0.98 -10.74 -16.37
N TYR A 231 -0.81 -9.49 -15.93
CA TYR A 231 -1.16 -8.30 -16.73
C TYR A 231 -0.06 -7.96 -17.74
N VAL A 232 0.08 -8.82 -18.76
CA VAL A 232 1.14 -8.77 -19.77
C VAL A 232 1.26 -7.40 -20.45
N GLU A 233 0.13 -6.74 -20.77
CA GLU A 233 0.16 -5.44 -21.43
C GLU A 233 0.73 -4.33 -20.53
N ILE A 234 0.44 -4.37 -19.23
CA ILE A 234 1.01 -3.43 -18.25
C ILE A 234 2.50 -3.70 -18.08
N VAL A 235 2.91 -4.97 -17.93
CA VAL A 235 4.33 -5.35 -17.84
C VAL A 235 5.09 -4.84 -19.08
N ARG A 236 4.55 -5.07 -20.28
CA ARG A 236 5.15 -4.60 -21.54
C ARG A 236 5.29 -3.09 -21.55
N PHE A 237 4.21 -2.37 -21.28
CA PHE A 237 4.20 -0.91 -21.24
C PHE A 237 5.24 -0.34 -20.26
N LEU A 238 5.30 -0.88 -19.04
CA LEU A 238 6.25 -0.42 -18.03
C LEU A 238 7.71 -0.68 -18.44
N LEU A 239 8.01 -1.84 -19.01
CA LEU A 239 9.35 -2.17 -19.51
C LEU A 239 9.74 -1.27 -20.69
N ASP A 240 8.81 -1.00 -21.61
CA ASP A 240 9.03 -0.08 -22.74
C ASP A 240 9.36 1.36 -22.28
N HIS A 241 8.96 1.71 -21.04
CA HIS A 241 9.24 3.01 -20.40
C HIS A 241 10.36 2.94 -19.35
N GLY A 242 11.16 1.86 -19.33
CA GLY A 242 12.38 1.79 -18.55
C GLY A 242 12.21 1.35 -17.08
N ALA A 243 11.09 0.71 -16.73
CA ALA A 243 10.94 0.07 -15.43
C ALA A 243 12.07 -0.95 -15.18
N GLN A 244 12.56 -1.02 -13.94
CA GLN A 244 13.69 -1.87 -13.56
C GLN A 244 13.29 -3.35 -13.52
N ILE A 245 13.65 -4.10 -14.56
CA ILE A 245 13.32 -5.53 -14.70
C ILE A 245 13.88 -6.40 -13.57
N GLU A 246 15.04 -6.03 -13.01
CA GLU A 246 15.71 -6.74 -11.91
C GLU A 246 15.45 -6.10 -10.53
N ALA A 247 14.42 -5.28 -10.36
CA ALA A 247 14.12 -4.64 -9.08
C ALA A 247 13.79 -5.68 -7.98
N ASP A 248 14.52 -5.68 -6.87
CA ASP A 248 14.18 -6.50 -5.70
C ASP A 248 13.01 -5.88 -4.94
N GLU A 249 12.00 -6.65 -4.56
CA GLU A 249 11.12 -6.28 -3.44
C GLU A 249 11.95 -6.31 -2.14
N ILE A 250 11.70 -5.37 -1.23
CA ILE A 250 12.60 -5.13 -0.08
C ILE A 250 11.87 -5.15 1.27
N GLY A 251 10.60 -5.55 1.32
CA GLY A 251 9.77 -5.40 2.50
C GLY A 251 9.35 -6.72 3.13
N LEU A 252 8.76 -7.63 2.35
CA LEU A 252 8.04 -8.78 2.89
C LEU A 252 8.54 -10.12 2.34
N TYR A 253 8.54 -10.28 1.02
CA TYR A 253 8.82 -11.57 0.38
C TYR A 253 10.17 -11.59 -0.35
N GLY A 254 10.69 -10.42 -0.69
CA GLY A 254 11.81 -10.28 -1.59
C GLY A 254 11.49 -10.65 -3.03
N GLY A 255 12.55 -10.93 -3.76
CA GLY A 255 12.49 -11.40 -5.13
C GLY A 255 12.22 -10.31 -6.15
N LYS A 256 12.46 -10.67 -7.41
CA LYS A 256 12.34 -9.81 -8.58
C LYS A 256 11.01 -10.08 -9.29
N PRO A 257 10.58 -9.23 -10.26
CA PRO A 257 9.36 -9.47 -11.02
C PRO A 257 9.27 -10.87 -11.63
N LEU A 258 10.40 -11.46 -12.07
CA LEU A 258 10.43 -12.82 -12.59
C LEU A 258 10.11 -13.88 -11.53
N HIS A 259 10.58 -13.72 -10.27
CA HIS A 259 10.20 -14.60 -9.17
C HIS A 259 8.68 -14.62 -8.95
N TRP A 260 8.06 -13.45 -8.97
CA TRP A 260 6.63 -13.27 -8.76
C TRP A 260 5.78 -13.80 -9.93
N ALA A 261 6.21 -13.55 -11.18
CA ALA A 261 5.55 -14.12 -12.37
C ALA A 261 5.63 -15.65 -12.41
N SER A 262 6.75 -16.23 -11.96
CA SER A 262 6.99 -17.67 -11.98
C SER A 262 6.04 -18.47 -11.10
N GLU A 263 5.24 -17.80 -10.26
CA GLU A 263 4.25 -18.49 -9.44
C GLU A 263 3.11 -19.09 -10.27
N HIS A 264 2.63 -18.37 -11.29
CA HIS A 264 1.48 -18.80 -12.12
C HIS A 264 1.20 -17.96 -13.39
N ALA A 265 2.13 -17.11 -13.85
CA ALA A 265 1.90 -16.20 -14.97
C ALA A 265 2.84 -16.47 -16.16
N PRO A 266 2.66 -17.57 -16.92
CA PRO A 266 3.60 -17.99 -17.97
C PRO A 266 3.80 -16.93 -19.06
N ALA A 267 2.76 -16.19 -19.44
CA ALA A 267 2.89 -15.11 -20.43
C ALA A 267 3.76 -13.94 -19.92
N CYS A 268 3.71 -13.62 -18.63
CA CYS A 268 4.61 -12.63 -18.02
C CYS A 268 6.03 -13.19 -17.85
N VAL A 269 6.18 -14.48 -17.52
CA VAL A 269 7.49 -15.17 -17.49
C VAL A 269 8.17 -15.07 -18.85
N ALA A 270 7.47 -15.44 -19.93
CA ALA A 270 7.97 -15.37 -21.29
C ALA A 270 8.42 -13.95 -21.65
N LEU A 271 7.58 -12.95 -21.38
CA LEU A 271 7.91 -11.54 -21.64
C LEU A 271 9.12 -11.06 -20.84
N LEU A 272 9.20 -11.35 -19.54
CA LEU A 272 10.32 -10.90 -18.71
C LEU A 272 11.64 -11.54 -19.17
N LEU A 273 11.63 -12.83 -19.53
CA LEU A 273 12.81 -13.52 -20.08
C LEU A 273 13.22 -12.95 -21.44
N GLU A 274 12.26 -12.69 -22.34
CA GLU A 274 12.48 -12.02 -23.63
C GLU A 274 13.17 -10.65 -23.45
N ARG A 275 12.80 -9.94 -22.37
CA ARG A 275 13.34 -8.61 -22.04
C ARG A 275 14.62 -8.66 -21.20
N GLY A 276 15.21 -9.85 -21.01
CA GLY A 276 16.52 -10.03 -20.40
C GLY A 276 16.52 -10.20 -18.88
N ALA A 277 15.39 -10.57 -18.28
CA ALA A 277 15.37 -10.96 -16.86
C ALA A 277 16.26 -12.19 -16.64
N ASN A 278 17.01 -12.22 -15.54
CA ASN A 278 17.92 -13.31 -15.25
C ASN A 278 17.17 -14.52 -14.66
N PRO A 279 17.08 -15.67 -15.37
CA PRO A 279 16.37 -16.87 -14.90
C PRO A 279 17.03 -17.53 -13.68
N ASN A 280 18.27 -17.16 -13.37
CA ASN A 280 19.06 -17.65 -12.24
C ASN A 280 19.23 -16.60 -11.13
N SER A 281 18.50 -15.49 -11.20
CA SER A 281 18.50 -14.48 -10.14
C SER A 281 18.09 -15.08 -8.80
N ARG A 282 18.71 -14.62 -7.70
CA ARG A 282 18.45 -15.14 -6.35
C ARG A 282 17.68 -14.12 -5.54
N ASN A 283 16.67 -14.59 -4.82
CA ASN A 283 16.01 -13.78 -3.81
C ASN A 283 16.99 -13.53 -2.65
N LEU A 284 17.23 -12.26 -2.34
CA LEU A 284 18.18 -11.83 -1.30
C LEU A 284 17.53 -11.58 0.05
N MET A 285 16.20 -11.67 0.14
CA MET A 285 15.48 -11.45 1.40
C MET A 285 15.77 -12.59 2.38
N PRO A 286 16.29 -12.31 3.59
CA PRO A 286 16.48 -13.32 4.62
C PRO A 286 15.14 -13.96 5.01
N GLY A 287 15.13 -15.28 5.15
CA GLY A 287 13.94 -16.01 5.59
C GLY A 287 13.62 -17.25 4.77
N GLU A 288 12.34 -17.55 4.62
CA GLU A 288 11.88 -18.81 4.01
C GLU A 288 12.34 -18.99 2.57
N PHE A 289 12.42 -17.88 1.81
CA PHE A 289 12.72 -17.84 0.38
C PHE A 289 14.15 -17.38 0.07
N GLU A 290 15.03 -17.29 1.07
CA GLU A 290 16.39 -16.83 0.87
C GLU A 290 17.15 -17.72 -0.12
N GLY A 291 17.75 -17.11 -1.14
CA GLY A 291 18.45 -17.82 -2.19
C GLY A 291 17.56 -18.48 -3.24
N PHE A 292 16.23 -18.35 -3.17
CA PHE A 292 15.33 -18.91 -4.16
C PHE A 292 15.60 -18.31 -5.54
N THR A 293 15.69 -19.16 -6.55
CA THR A 293 15.60 -18.76 -7.96
C THR A 293 14.14 -18.72 -8.42
N PRO A 294 13.82 -18.12 -9.58
CA PRO A 294 12.48 -18.23 -10.17
C PRO A 294 11.97 -19.68 -10.25
N LEU A 295 12.85 -20.64 -10.54
CA LEU A 295 12.50 -22.06 -10.57
C LEU A 295 12.15 -22.63 -9.18
N HIS A 296 12.83 -22.20 -8.11
CA HIS A 296 12.45 -22.55 -6.73
C HIS A 296 11.09 -21.96 -6.35
N MET A 297 10.85 -20.69 -6.73
CA MET A 297 9.56 -20.03 -6.47
C MET A 297 8.42 -20.80 -7.13
N MET A 298 8.54 -21.11 -8.43
CA MET A 298 7.58 -21.94 -9.17
C MET A 298 7.37 -23.30 -8.48
N ALA A 299 8.46 -23.99 -8.11
CA ALA A 299 8.42 -25.29 -7.47
C ALA A 299 7.71 -25.31 -6.11
N SER A 300 7.57 -24.15 -5.46
CA SER A 300 6.93 -24.05 -4.15
C SER A 300 5.39 -23.93 -4.22
N GLN A 301 4.85 -23.58 -5.40
CA GLN A 301 3.45 -23.16 -5.56
C GLN A 301 2.46 -24.31 -5.68
N ARG A 302 1.25 -24.11 -5.15
CA ARG A 302 0.17 -25.11 -5.15
C ARG A 302 -0.41 -25.38 -6.53
N ASN A 303 -0.46 -24.36 -7.39
CA ASN A 303 -1.09 -24.45 -8.70
C ASN A 303 -0.26 -25.25 -9.72
N GLN A 304 1.00 -25.60 -9.41
CA GLN A 304 1.88 -26.47 -10.22
C GLN A 304 1.92 -26.08 -11.71
N CYS A 305 2.25 -24.82 -12.01
CA CYS A 305 2.33 -24.33 -13.39
C CYS A 305 3.61 -24.83 -14.10
N ILE A 306 3.51 -25.99 -14.77
CA ILE A 306 4.64 -26.62 -15.49
C ILE A 306 5.14 -25.73 -16.64
N GLU A 307 4.25 -25.00 -17.31
CA GLU A 307 4.63 -24.08 -18.40
C GLU A 307 5.65 -23.03 -17.96
N CYS A 308 5.53 -22.50 -16.73
CA CYS A 308 6.55 -21.59 -16.18
C CYS A 308 7.91 -22.29 -16.03
N ALA A 309 7.93 -23.57 -15.62
CA ALA A 309 9.16 -24.36 -15.52
C ALA A 309 9.82 -24.54 -16.89
N GLU A 310 9.03 -24.89 -17.90
CA GLU A 310 9.50 -25.07 -19.28
C GLU A 310 10.11 -23.78 -19.84
N LEU A 311 9.42 -22.65 -19.67
CA LEU A 311 9.92 -21.33 -20.11
C LEU A 311 11.22 -20.94 -19.40
N LEU A 312 11.30 -21.13 -18.08
CA LEU A 312 12.51 -20.83 -17.30
C LEU A 312 13.70 -21.70 -17.76
N LEU A 313 13.49 -23.01 -17.94
CA LEU A 313 14.52 -23.93 -18.39
C LEU A 313 14.97 -23.64 -19.82
N ALA A 314 14.03 -23.33 -20.73
CA ALA A 314 14.34 -22.92 -22.10
C ALA A 314 15.18 -21.64 -22.15
N ALA A 315 15.00 -20.73 -21.18
CA ALA A 315 15.80 -19.52 -21.03
C ALA A 315 17.14 -19.74 -20.27
N GLY A 316 17.47 -20.97 -19.89
CA GLY A 316 18.74 -21.29 -19.22
C GLY A 316 18.70 -21.23 -17.69
N ALA A 317 17.52 -21.37 -17.06
CA ALA A 317 17.46 -21.64 -15.63
C ALA A 317 18.21 -22.95 -15.30
N ASP A 318 19.10 -22.91 -14.31
CA ASP A 318 19.85 -24.06 -13.84
C ASP A 318 19.07 -24.76 -12.70
N PRO A 319 18.52 -25.96 -12.94
CA PRO A 319 17.74 -26.70 -11.95
C PRO A 319 18.59 -27.30 -10.82
N THR A 320 19.92 -27.19 -10.90
CA THR A 320 20.87 -27.69 -9.90
C THR A 320 21.27 -26.64 -8.87
N LEU A 321 20.93 -25.36 -9.10
CA LEU A 321 21.16 -24.30 -8.11
C LEU A 321 20.43 -24.63 -6.81
N ARG A 322 21.09 -24.30 -5.71
CA ARG A 322 20.59 -24.54 -4.36
C ARG A 322 20.19 -23.22 -3.69
N ASP A 323 19.11 -23.20 -2.93
CA ASP A 323 18.72 -22.09 -2.08
C ASP A 323 19.68 -21.92 -0.87
N ALA A 324 19.37 -21.02 0.07
CA ALA A 324 20.18 -20.83 1.28
C ALA A 324 20.17 -22.02 2.25
N LYS A 325 19.16 -22.90 2.15
CA LYS A 325 19.05 -24.14 2.95
C LYS A 325 19.73 -25.33 2.27
N GLY A 326 20.29 -25.14 1.07
CA GLY A 326 20.93 -26.18 0.29
C GLY A 326 19.96 -27.02 -0.54
N ALA A 327 18.68 -26.67 -0.63
CA ALA A 327 17.67 -27.40 -1.40
C ALA A 327 17.68 -26.94 -2.86
N THR A 328 17.50 -27.87 -3.81
CA THR A 328 17.23 -27.54 -5.22
C THR A 328 15.73 -27.32 -5.45
N ALA A 329 15.33 -26.79 -6.61
CA ALA A 329 13.92 -26.64 -6.95
C ALA A 329 13.15 -27.98 -6.89
N LEU A 330 13.79 -29.10 -7.24
CA LEU A 330 13.20 -30.44 -7.11
C LEU A 330 12.97 -30.82 -5.63
N ASP A 331 13.93 -30.50 -4.76
CA ASP A 331 13.82 -30.79 -3.33
C ASP A 331 12.67 -29.98 -2.71
N VAL A 332 12.58 -28.68 -3.04
CA VAL A 332 11.46 -27.81 -2.61
C VAL A 332 10.10 -28.35 -3.11
N ALA A 333 10.01 -28.80 -4.36
CA ALA A 333 8.78 -29.39 -4.91
C ALA A 333 8.35 -30.63 -4.11
N LYS A 334 9.30 -31.52 -3.75
CA LYS A 334 9.03 -32.72 -2.94
C LYS A 334 8.60 -32.36 -1.52
N GLU A 335 9.33 -31.47 -0.86
CA GLU A 335 9.05 -31.04 0.51
C GLU A 335 7.66 -30.41 0.64
N ARG A 336 7.19 -29.69 -0.39
CA ARG A 336 5.87 -29.07 -0.41
C ARG A 336 4.75 -29.95 -0.99
N GLY A 337 5.04 -31.19 -1.37
CA GLY A 337 4.07 -32.11 -1.97
C GLY A 337 3.54 -31.61 -3.33
N ARG A 338 4.43 -31.11 -4.20
CA ARG A 338 4.14 -30.69 -5.57
C ARG A 338 4.50 -31.81 -6.53
N ASP A 339 3.74 -32.89 -6.49
CA ASP A 339 4.07 -34.16 -7.16
C ASP A 339 4.28 -34.02 -8.67
N GLN A 340 3.47 -33.21 -9.37
CA GLN A 340 3.61 -33.00 -10.81
C GLN A 340 4.89 -32.23 -11.14
N THR A 341 5.17 -31.15 -10.40
CA THR A 341 6.39 -30.37 -10.56
C THR A 341 7.62 -31.20 -10.20
N ALA A 342 7.56 -31.99 -9.13
CA ALA A 342 8.65 -32.87 -8.72
C ALA A 342 8.92 -33.96 -9.77
N ALA A 343 7.88 -34.58 -10.33
CA ALA A 343 8.02 -35.55 -11.41
C ALA A 343 8.64 -34.92 -12.66
N PHE A 344 8.18 -33.73 -13.06
CA PHE A 344 8.72 -32.98 -14.18
C PHE A 344 10.22 -32.67 -13.99
N LEU A 345 10.58 -32.06 -12.85
CA LEU A 345 11.97 -31.69 -12.56
C LEU A 345 12.89 -32.90 -12.39
N ALA A 346 12.39 -34.04 -11.89
CA ALA A 346 13.16 -35.27 -11.78
C ALA A 346 13.51 -35.87 -13.15
N ASN A 347 12.67 -35.66 -14.16
CA ASN A 347 12.89 -36.18 -15.51
C ASN A 347 13.95 -35.38 -16.29
N LEU A 348 14.32 -34.17 -15.85
CA LEU A 348 15.37 -33.35 -16.49
C LEU A 348 16.80 -33.91 -16.31
N ARG A 349 17.00 -34.83 -15.36
CA ARG A 349 18.31 -35.43 -15.04
C ARG A 349 18.59 -36.73 -15.82
N ARG A 350 17.71 -37.13 -16.74
CA ARG A 350 17.89 -38.26 -17.65
C ARG A 350 18.17 -37.71 -19.04
#